data_AF-A0A1F4M8N1-F1
#
_entry.id   AF-A0A1F4M8N1-F1
#
_cell.length_a   1.000
_cell.length_b   1.000
_cell.length_c   1.000
_cell.angle_alpha   90.00
_cell.angle_beta   90.00
_cell.angle_gamma   90.00
#
_symmetry.space_group_name_H-M   'P 1'
#
loop_
_entity.id
_entity.type
_entity.pdbx_description
1 polymer ?
#
loop_
_entity_poly.entity_id
_entity_poly.type
_entity_poly.pdbx_seq_one_letter_code
_entity_poly.pdbx_strand_id
1 'polypeptide(L)'
;MQSFYAERFEREMGCTEAEWLMWLPRAIGDNHWKQQAGAAGVRLGDGALGLKWQVGAPRVIGPISIPVFKVSFRFAGLDAQERHAFMTRFDLYMQRGGG
;
A
#
# COMPACT_ATOMS: atom_id res chain seq x y z
N MET A 1 -11.57 -10.64 3.97
CA MET A 1 -11.14 -9.61 4.94
C MET A 1 -10.04 -10.25 5.77
N GLN A 2 -8.79 -9.78 5.67
CA GLN A 2 -7.65 -10.35 6.41
C GLN A 2 -7.83 -9.99 7.90
N SER A 3 -7.99 -10.99 8.76
CA SER A 3 -8.30 -10.79 10.19
C SER A 3 -7.12 -10.27 11.01
N PHE A 4 -5.90 -10.30 10.45
CA PHE A 4 -4.67 -9.90 11.11
C PHE A 4 -3.66 -9.37 10.10
N TYR A 5 -3.02 -8.25 10.44
CA TYR A 5 -1.93 -7.66 9.68
C TYR A 5 -0.62 -7.80 10.45
N ALA A 6 0.30 -8.60 9.92
CA ALA A 6 1.66 -8.69 10.44
C ALA A 6 2.36 -7.32 10.41
N GLU A 7 3.39 -7.13 11.22
CA GLU A 7 4.16 -5.88 11.20
C GLU A 7 4.85 -5.67 9.85
N ARG A 8 5.13 -6.77 9.14
CA ARG A 8 5.73 -6.78 7.81
C ARG A 8 5.01 -7.76 6.92
N PHE A 9 4.58 -7.29 5.76
CA PHE A 9 3.98 -8.13 4.72
C PHE A 9 4.10 -7.43 3.37
N GLU A 10 3.82 -8.17 2.30
CA GLU A 10 3.91 -7.68 0.93
C GLU A 10 2.61 -7.94 0.19
N ARG A 11 2.33 -7.11 -0.81
CA ARG A 11 1.18 -7.25 -1.70
C ARG A 11 1.59 -6.99 -3.14
N GLU A 12 1.02 -7.76 -4.04
CA GLU A 12 1.12 -7.54 -5.47
C GLU A 12 -0.20 -6.93 -5.96
N MET A 13 -0.11 -5.88 -6.77
CA MET A 13 -1.23 -5.14 -7.33
C MET A 13 -1.05 -5.01 -8.84
N GLY A 14 -2.17 -4.97 -9.56
CA GLY A 14 -2.21 -4.83 -11.02
C GLY A 14 -2.26 -3.38 -11.50
N CYS A 15 -1.65 -2.44 -10.77
CA CYS A 15 -1.67 -1.02 -11.10
C CYS A 15 -0.27 -0.51 -11.49
N THR A 16 -0.22 0.67 -12.10
CA THR A 16 1.02 1.41 -12.36
C THR A 16 1.45 2.21 -11.14
N GLU A 17 2.72 2.63 -11.11
CA GLU A 17 3.20 3.52 -10.05
C GLU A 17 2.43 4.86 -10.03
N ALA A 18 2.07 5.40 -11.20
CA ALA A 18 1.30 6.65 -11.27
C ALA A 18 -0.08 6.52 -10.61
N GLU A 19 -0.80 5.42 -10.87
CA GLU A 19 -2.07 5.12 -10.23
C GLU A 19 -1.94 4.95 -8.72
N TRP A 20 -0.93 4.17 -8.29
CA TRP A 20 -0.60 4.03 -6.88
C TRP A 20 -0.39 5.38 -6.21
N LEU A 21 0.39 6.27 -6.81
CA LEU A 21 0.67 7.60 -6.28
C LEU A 21 -0.56 8.53 -6.27
N MET A 22 -1.51 8.35 -7.19
CA MET A 22 -2.78 9.07 -7.17
C MET A 22 -3.68 8.62 -6.02
N TRP A 23 -3.68 7.33 -5.69
CA TRP A 23 -4.56 6.77 -4.65
C TRP A 23 -3.96 6.86 -3.24
N LEU A 24 -2.63 6.75 -3.14
CA LEU A 24 -1.92 6.68 -1.86
C LEU A 24 -2.28 7.82 -0.89
N PRO A 25 -2.32 9.11 -1.28
CA PRO A 25 -2.70 10.19 -0.37
C PRO A 25 -4.14 10.06 0.14
N ARG A 26 -5.06 9.57 -0.71
CA ARG A 26 -6.47 9.36 -0.32
C ARG A 26 -6.62 8.20 0.66
N ALA A 27 -5.84 7.14 0.46
CA ALA A 27 -5.80 5.97 1.34
C ALA A 27 -5.17 6.29 2.71
N ILE A 28 -4.12 7.13 2.72
CA ILE A 28 -3.46 7.62 3.94
C ILE A 28 -4.38 8.56 4.72
N GLY A 29 -5.19 9.38 4.04
CA GLY A 29 -6.07 10.37 4.68
C GLY A 29 -5.28 11.52 5.30
N ASP A 30 -5.75 12.03 6.44
CA ASP A 30 -5.16 13.19 7.14
C ASP A 30 -3.83 12.90 7.87
N ASN A 31 -3.32 11.67 7.75
CA ASN A 31 -2.06 11.28 8.37
C ASN A 31 -0.88 11.98 7.69
N HIS A 32 0.05 12.49 8.50
CA HIS A 32 1.26 13.11 7.98
C HIS A 32 2.13 12.05 7.29
N TRP A 33 2.53 12.30 6.05
CA TRP A 33 3.35 11.37 5.28
C TRP A 33 4.40 12.08 4.46
N LYS A 34 5.45 11.35 4.07
CA LYS A 34 6.51 11.80 3.17
C LYS A 34 6.72 10.77 2.08
N GLN A 35 6.70 11.22 0.84
CA GLN A 35 7.01 10.40 -0.33
C GLN A 35 8.48 10.51 -0.71
N GLN A 36 9.06 9.40 -1.13
CA GLN A 36 10.37 9.29 -1.76
C GLN A 36 10.25 8.43 -3.04
N ALA A 37 11.32 8.35 -3.84
CA ALA A 37 11.34 7.47 -5.00
C ALA A 37 11.21 6.00 -4.54
N GLY A 38 10.16 5.30 -4.99
CA GLY A 38 9.91 3.90 -4.64
C GLY A 38 9.53 3.64 -3.18
N ALA A 39 9.23 4.68 -2.38
CA ALA A 39 8.92 4.52 -0.96
C ALA A 39 8.08 5.67 -0.39
N ALA A 40 7.39 5.41 0.72
CA ALA A 40 6.75 6.44 1.52
C ALA A 40 6.79 6.10 3.01
N GLY A 41 6.88 7.12 3.84
CA GLY A 41 6.72 7.00 5.30
C GLY A 41 5.47 7.71 5.75
N VAL A 42 4.60 7.03 6.49
CA VAL A 42 3.36 7.55 7.06
C VAL A 42 3.47 7.54 8.58
N ARG A 43 3.10 8.63 9.23
CA ARG A 43 3.02 8.72 10.69
C ARG A 43 1.61 8.40 11.13
N LEU A 44 1.46 7.42 12.01
CA LEU A 44 0.19 6.91 12.50
C LEU A 44 0.19 7.06 14.03
N GLY A 45 -0.23 8.22 14.52
CA GLY A 45 -0.13 8.55 15.95
C GLY A 45 1.31 8.47 16.47
N ASP A 46 1.54 7.59 17.44
CA ASP A 46 2.86 7.30 18.02
C ASP A 46 3.69 6.30 17.19
N GLY A 47 3.06 5.60 16.25
CA GLY A 47 3.70 4.66 15.35
C GLY A 47 3.95 5.22 13.95
N ALA A 48 4.49 4.35 13.10
CA ALA A 48 4.75 4.66 11.70
C ALA A 48 4.53 3.45 10.79
N LEU A 49 4.21 3.75 9.53
CA LEU A 49 4.18 2.81 8.43
C LEU A 49 5.21 3.22 7.38
N GLY A 50 6.16 2.33 7.12
CA GLY A 50 7.02 2.39 5.95
C GLY A 50 6.41 1.59 4.80
N LEU A 51 6.34 2.22 3.64
CA LEU A 51 5.98 1.62 2.37
C LEU A 51 7.20 1.62 1.46
N LYS A 52 7.45 0.50 0.81
CA LYS A 52 8.40 0.40 -0.30
C LYS A 52 7.71 -0.31 -1.44
N TRP A 53 7.93 0.13 -2.66
CA TRP A 53 7.35 -0.53 -3.82
C TRP A 53 8.32 -0.59 -4.99
N GLN A 54 8.01 -1.51 -5.89
CA GLN A 54 8.76 -1.73 -7.12
C GLN A 54 7.81 -2.15 -8.23
N VAL A 55 8.04 -1.60 -9.42
CA VAL A 55 7.39 -2.04 -10.65
C VAL A 55 8.12 -3.28 -11.13
N GLY A 56 7.42 -4.42 -11.13
CA GLY A 56 7.91 -5.68 -11.69
C GLY A 56 7.72 -5.73 -13.21
N ALA A 57 8.36 -6.71 -13.84
CA ALA A 57 8.10 -7.01 -15.24
C ALA A 57 6.61 -7.36 -15.43
N PRO A 58 5.91 -6.75 -16.41
CA PRO A 58 4.52 -7.08 -16.70
C PRO A 58 4.36 -8.58 -16.98
N ARG A 59 3.28 -9.17 -16.47
CA ARG A 59 2.92 -10.56 -16.77
C ARG A 59 2.20 -10.57 -18.11
N VAL A 60 2.81 -11.20 -19.11
CA VAL A 60 2.24 -11.34 -20.45
C VAL A 60 1.58 -12.72 -20.57
N ILE A 61 0.29 -12.74 -20.89
CA ILE A 61 -0.49 -13.95 -21.16
C ILE A 61 -1.17 -13.77 -22.52
N GLY A 62 -0.53 -14.26 -23.58
CA GLY A 62 -0.99 -14.01 -24.96
C GLY A 62 -0.93 -12.52 -25.31
N PRO A 63 -2.02 -11.89 -25.82
CA PRO A 63 -2.05 -10.46 -26.11
C PRO A 63 -2.26 -9.58 -24.86
N ILE A 64 -2.52 -10.18 -23.69
CA ILE A 64 -2.80 -9.45 -22.45
C ILE A 64 -1.49 -9.15 -21.73
N SER A 65 -1.27 -7.89 -21.36
CA SER A 65 -0.16 -7.45 -20.51
C SER A 65 -0.72 -6.91 -19.19
N ILE A 66 -0.41 -7.59 -18.08
CA ILE A 66 -0.88 -7.23 -16.73
C ILE A 66 0.28 -6.54 -16.00
N PRO A 67 0.12 -5.28 -15.56
CA PRO A 67 1.12 -4.62 -14.71
C PRO A 67 1.36 -5.42 -13.43
N VAL A 68 2.62 -5.46 -12.98
CA VAL A 68 2.99 -6.07 -11.70
C VAL A 68 3.57 -4.98 -10.82
N PHE A 69 2.89 -4.65 -9.73
CA PHE A 69 3.36 -3.69 -8.76
C PHE A 69 3.43 -4.34 -7.39
N LYS A 70 4.63 -4.46 -6.85
CA LYS A 70 4.86 -5.08 -5.55
C LYS A 70 5.10 -4.00 -4.52
N VAL A 71 4.35 -4.04 -3.43
CA VAL A 71 4.50 -3.12 -2.29
C VAL A 71 4.73 -3.91 -1.02
N SER A 72 5.74 -3.50 -0.26
CA SER A 72 6.08 -4.01 1.05
C SER A 72 5.64 -3.00 2.12
N PHE A 73 4.91 -3.48 3.11
CA PHE A 73 4.43 -2.73 4.26
C PHE A 73 5.30 -3.06 5.47
N ARG A 74 5.68 -2.04 6.24
CA ARG A 74 6.41 -2.19 7.48
C ARG A 74 5.85 -1.24 8.54
N PHE A 75 5.04 -1.78 9.43
CA PHE A 75 4.59 -1.09 10.63
C PHE A 75 5.67 -1.12 11.71
N ALA A 76 5.72 -0.07 12.52
CA ALA A 76 6.56 0.05 13.69
C ALA A 76 5.83 0.86 14.77
N GLY A 77 5.87 0.37 16.01
CA GLY A 77 5.25 1.06 17.14
C GLY A 77 3.72 1.10 17.09
N LEU A 78 3.09 0.12 16.43
CA LEU A 78 1.63 -0.02 16.37
C LEU A 78 1.21 -1.41 16.82
N ASP A 79 0.14 -1.48 17.60
CA ASP A 79 -0.47 -2.74 17.98
C ASP A 79 -1.28 -3.37 16.82
N ALA A 80 -1.85 -4.55 17.05
CA ALA A 80 -2.60 -5.26 16.01
C ALA A 80 -3.92 -4.56 15.63
N GLN A 81 -4.57 -3.88 16.57
CA GLN A 81 -5.84 -3.21 16.38
C GLN A 81 -5.64 -1.91 15.57
N GLU A 82 -4.62 -1.14 15.88
CA GLU A 82 -4.23 0.07 15.14
C GLU A 82 -3.87 -0.26 13.69
N ARG A 83 -3.04 -1.30 13.49
CA ARG A 83 -2.70 -1.79 12.16
C ARG A 83 -3.94 -2.23 11.39
N HIS A 84 -4.85 -2.95 12.03
CA HIS A 84 -6.08 -3.41 11.39
C HIS A 84 -7.03 -2.27 11.03
N ALA A 85 -7.21 -1.28 11.91
CA ALA A 85 -8.04 -0.10 11.65
C ALA A 85 -7.50 0.70 10.46
N PHE A 86 -6.18 0.95 10.44
CA PHE A 86 -5.52 1.62 9.32
C PHE A 86 -5.68 0.83 8.02
N MET A 87 -5.34 -0.47 8.03
CA MET A 87 -5.39 -1.29 6.81
C MET A 87 -6.82 -1.49 6.30
N THR A 88 -7.83 -1.53 7.17
CA THR A 88 -9.24 -1.58 6.75
C THR A 88 -9.61 -0.34 5.94
N ARG A 89 -9.26 0.85 6.43
CA ARG A 89 -9.46 2.10 5.68
C ARG A 89 -8.65 2.10 4.39
N PHE A 90 -7.37 1.78 4.49
CA PHE A 90 -6.44 1.77 3.35
C PHE A 90 -6.96 0.88 2.20
N ASP A 91 -7.43 -0.33 2.53
CA ASP A 91 -7.93 -1.31 1.57
C ASP A 91 -9.21 -0.84 0.89
N LEU A 92 -10.12 -0.18 1.62
CA LEU A 92 -11.33 0.39 1.03
C LEU A 92 -11.02 1.40 -0.07
N TYR A 93 -9.98 2.23 0.09
CA TYR A 93 -9.57 3.18 -0.93
C TYR A 93 -8.84 2.50 -2.09
N MET A 94 -8.02 1.49 -1.81
CA MET A 94 -7.30 0.73 -2.84
C MET A 94 -8.23 -0.13 -3.70
N GLN A 95 -9.31 -0.69 -3.14
CA GLN A 95 -10.33 -1.42 -3.90
C GLN A 95 -11.12 -0.52 -4.87
N ARG A 96 -11.24 0.78 -4.57
CA ARG A 96 -11.96 1.75 -5.40
C ARG A 96 -11.11 2.36 -6.52
N GLY A 97 -9.80 2.16 -6.48
CA GLY A 97 -8.88 2.64 -7.53
C GLY A 97 -8.81 1.73 -8.76
N GLY A 98 -9.02 0.42 -8.60
CA GLY A 98 -8.90 -0.57 -9.68
C GLY A 98 -10.19 -0.84 -10.47
N GLY A 99 -11.09 0.13 -10.56
CA GLY A 99 -12.35 0.03 -11.30
C GLY A 99 -12.29 0.73 -12.65
#